data_AF-A0A382ALM0-F1
#
_entry.id   AF-A0A382ALM0-F1
#
_cell.length_a   1.000
_cell.length_b   1.000
_cell.length_c   1.000
_cell.angle_alpha   90.00
_cell.angle_beta   90.00
_cell.angle_gamma   90.00
#
_symmetry.space_group_name_H-M   'P 1'
#
loop_
_entity.id
_entity.type
_entity.pdbx_description
1 polymer ?
#
loop_
_entity_poly.entity_id
_entity_poly.type
_entity_poly.pdbx_seq_one_letter_code
_entity_poly.pdbx_strand_id
1 'polypeptide(L)'
;MNNWNNSFCSNRQYLLSRRDILKGISAGFGYMAFAGMSTAQAAAEAPLAPKRPHFQPKAKRVIFCCMRGGPSHVDTFDHKPSLVRDEGKQLPKFRNRELMPSPWEFNAHGQGGLMISELFPHLATHADDLCLLNGMHASVPAHPQSFLQLHTGSFQFVRPSMGSWVLYGLGSENQNLPGFISLCPPDNVGGA
;
A
#
# COMPACT_ATOMS: atom_id res chain seq x y z
N MET A 1 44.14 -81.57 -3.75
CA MET A 1 44.00 -80.71 -4.95
C MET A 1 42.54 -80.29 -5.03
N ASN A 2 42.19 -79.16 -4.44
CA ASN A 2 41.95 -77.84 -5.07
C ASN A 2 40.42 -77.59 -5.12
N ASN A 3 39.92 -76.86 -4.11
CA ASN A 3 39.50 -75.45 -4.22
C ASN A 3 38.06 -75.28 -4.72
N TRP A 4 37.11 -75.41 -3.79
CA TRP A 4 35.77 -74.85 -3.96
C TRP A 4 35.82 -73.34 -3.69
N ASN A 5 35.64 -72.58 -4.75
CA ASN A 5 35.72 -71.14 -4.81
C ASN A 5 34.45 -70.51 -4.20
N ASN A 6 34.42 -70.33 -2.88
CA ASN A 6 33.38 -69.54 -2.20
C ASN A 6 33.73 -68.05 -2.32
N SER A 7 33.40 -67.45 -3.46
CA SER A 7 33.41 -65.99 -3.61
C SER A 7 32.23 -65.52 -4.46
N PHE A 8 31.02 -65.69 -3.92
CA PHE A 8 29.79 -65.08 -4.42
C PHE A 8 29.07 -64.33 -3.30
N CYS A 9 29.81 -63.51 -2.58
CA CYS A 9 29.25 -62.36 -1.88
C CYS A 9 30.28 -61.25 -2.03
N SER A 10 30.31 -60.62 -3.22
CA SER A 10 30.98 -59.33 -3.36
C SER A 10 30.22 -58.37 -2.45
N ASN A 11 30.77 -58.24 -1.24
CA ASN A 11 30.41 -57.22 -0.28
C ASN A 11 30.79 -55.92 -0.97
N ARG A 12 29.83 -55.37 -1.74
CA ARG A 12 29.94 -54.07 -2.37
C ARG A 12 30.09 -53.12 -1.19
N GLN A 13 31.32 -52.78 -0.86
CA GLN A 13 31.65 -51.82 0.18
C GLN A 13 30.85 -50.57 -0.17
N TYR A 14 29.78 -50.31 0.58
CA TYR A 14 29.14 -49.02 0.55
C TYR A 14 30.23 -48.05 1.01
N LEU A 15 30.76 -47.26 0.06
CA LEU A 15 31.85 -46.29 0.29
C LEU A 15 31.54 -45.28 1.40
N LEU A 16 30.30 -45.25 1.89
CA LEU A 16 29.83 -44.44 3.00
C LEU A 16 28.93 -45.30 3.90
N SER A 17 29.20 -45.31 5.21
CA SER A 17 28.28 -45.94 6.17
C SER A 17 27.03 -45.07 6.36
N ARG A 18 25.92 -45.67 6.82
CA ARG A 18 24.70 -44.90 7.16
C ARG A 18 24.99 -43.75 8.14
N ARG A 19 25.95 -43.92 9.04
CA ARG A 19 26.39 -42.88 9.98
C ARG A 19 27.14 -41.75 9.28
N ASP A 20 27.96 -42.05 8.28
CA ASP A 20 28.69 -41.05 7.50
C ASP A 20 27.72 -40.25 6.63
N ILE A 21 26.73 -40.91 6.05
CA ILE A 21 25.64 -40.28 5.31
C ILE A 21 24.82 -39.36 6.22
N LEU A 22 24.42 -39.83 7.40
CA LEU A 22 23.65 -39.01 8.35
C LEU A 22 24.44 -37.79 8.84
N LYS A 23 25.74 -37.94 9.13
CA LYS A 23 26.63 -36.83 9.51
C LYS A 23 26.84 -35.83 8.37
N GLY A 24 27.02 -36.32 7.14
CA GLY A 24 27.20 -35.48 5.96
C GLY A 24 25.93 -34.70 5.59
N ILE A 25 24.76 -35.35 5.62
CA ILE A 25 23.47 -34.73 5.31
C ILE A 25 23.04 -33.76 6.40
N SER A 26 23.23 -34.09 7.69
CA SER A 26 22.83 -33.22 8.80
C SER A 26 23.55 -31.87 8.78
N ALA A 27 24.83 -31.86 8.38
CA ALA A 27 25.60 -30.63 8.22
C ALA A 27 25.38 -29.97 6.85
N GLY A 28 25.21 -30.77 5.79
CA GLY A 28 25.09 -30.28 4.40
C GLY A 28 23.80 -29.51 4.12
N PHE A 29 22.65 -29.97 4.63
CA PHE A 29 21.38 -29.27 4.41
C PHE A 29 21.34 -27.91 5.11
N GLY A 30 21.83 -27.88 6.36
CA GLY A 30 21.98 -26.63 7.11
C GLY A 30 22.98 -25.68 6.46
N TYR A 31 24.11 -26.20 5.96
CA TYR A 31 25.09 -25.41 5.23
C TYR A 31 24.53 -24.85 3.91
N MET A 32 23.77 -25.63 3.14
CA MET A 32 23.12 -25.16 1.92
C MET A 32 22.11 -24.06 2.21
N ALA A 33 21.29 -24.21 3.26
CA ALA A 33 20.36 -23.18 3.70
C ALA A 33 21.10 -21.91 4.15
N PHE A 34 22.16 -22.06 4.95
CA PHE A 34 23.00 -20.95 5.40
C PHE A 34 23.70 -20.25 4.24
N ALA A 35 24.27 -21.01 3.29
CA ALA A 35 24.91 -20.48 2.10
C ALA A 35 23.90 -19.70 1.24
N GLY A 36 22.70 -20.23 1.04
CA GLY A 36 21.62 -19.55 0.31
C GLY A 36 21.15 -18.27 1.00
N MET A 37 20.99 -18.27 2.32
CA MET A 37 20.64 -17.05 3.07
C MET A 37 21.78 -16.04 3.08
N SER A 38 23.02 -16.49 3.21
CA SER A 38 24.20 -15.62 3.25
C SER A 38 24.46 -14.97 1.89
N THR A 39 24.27 -15.69 0.78
CA THR A 39 24.39 -15.13 -0.56
C THR A 39 23.22 -14.19 -0.88
N ALA A 40 21.99 -14.51 -0.47
CA ALA A 40 20.85 -13.61 -0.60
C ALA A 40 21.04 -12.31 0.21
N GLN A 41 21.60 -12.41 1.41
CA GLN A 41 21.93 -11.26 2.26
C GLN A 41 23.11 -10.44 1.69
N ALA A 42 24.10 -11.11 1.09
CA ALA A 42 25.27 -10.48 0.48
C ALA A 42 24.99 -9.90 -0.91
N ALA A 43 23.87 -10.25 -1.56
CA ALA A 43 23.37 -9.59 -2.75
C ALA A 43 22.89 -8.18 -2.36
N ALA A 44 23.85 -7.29 -2.12
CA ALA A 44 23.70 -5.94 -1.59
C ALA A 44 22.95 -4.97 -2.53
N GLU A 45 22.43 -5.46 -3.65
CA GLU A 45 21.91 -4.63 -4.75
C GLU A 45 20.56 -5.11 -5.27
N ALA A 46 19.71 -5.71 -4.41
CA ALA A 46 18.30 -5.83 -4.78
C ALA A 46 17.73 -4.39 -4.92
N PRO A 47 17.24 -3.97 -6.10
CA PRO A 47 16.83 -2.57 -6.34
C PRO A 47 15.73 -2.07 -5.39
N LEU A 48 14.99 -3.02 -4.81
CA LEU A 48 13.89 -2.80 -3.87
C LEU A 48 14.23 -3.26 -2.44
N ALA A 49 15.51 -3.47 -2.10
CA ALA A 49 15.91 -3.68 -0.70
C ALA A 49 15.41 -2.49 0.15
N PRO A 50 14.98 -2.74 1.40
CA PRO A 50 14.52 -1.67 2.30
C PRO A 50 15.57 -0.56 2.43
N LYS A 51 15.13 0.68 2.22
CA LYS A 51 15.98 1.88 2.27
C LYS A 51 15.70 2.64 3.56
N ARG A 52 16.76 3.21 4.16
CA ARG A 52 16.60 4.09 5.31
C ARG A 52 16.01 5.44 4.84
N PRO A 53 14.89 5.90 5.41
CA PRO A 53 14.35 7.21 5.08
C PRO A 53 15.30 8.33 5.50
N HIS A 54 15.20 9.50 4.87
CA HIS A 54 15.99 10.68 5.21
C HIS A 54 15.68 11.24 6.61
N PHE A 55 14.46 11.01 7.11
CA PHE A 55 13.99 11.48 8.41
C PHE A 55 13.49 10.31 9.25
N GLN A 56 13.56 10.45 10.58
CA GLN A 56 12.99 9.46 11.48
C GLN A 56 11.45 9.42 11.31
N PRO A 57 10.86 8.27 10.93
CA PRO A 57 9.42 8.19 10.71
C PRO A 57 8.66 8.28 12.04
N LYS A 58 7.59 9.09 12.06
CA LYS A 58 6.65 9.16 13.21
C LYS A 58 5.60 8.05 13.17
N ALA A 59 5.24 7.57 11.97
CA ALA A 59 4.29 6.49 11.77
C ALA A 59 4.99 5.27 11.17
N LYS A 60 4.63 4.08 11.63
CA LYS A 60 5.17 2.80 11.11
C LYS A 60 4.42 2.30 9.88
N ARG A 61 3.11 2.60 9.79
CA ARG A 61 2.20 2.12 8.75
C ARG A 61 1.18 3.21 8.44
N VAL A 62 0.79 3.29 7.17
CA VAL A 62 -0.23 4.23 6.68
C VAL A 62 -1.30 3.43 5.94
N ILE A 63 -2.55 3.66 6.28
CA ILE A 63 -3.70 3.17 5.52
C ILE A 63 -4.27 4.37 4.77
N PHE A 64 -4.27 4.31 3.45
CA PHE A 64 -4.81 5.35 2.59
C PHE A 64 -6.04 4.83 1.86
N CYS A 65 -7.19 5.45 2.12
CA CYS A 65 -8.47 5.06 1.52
C CYS A 65 -8.91 6.15 0.54
N CYS A 66 -8.87 5.84 -0.77
CA CYS A 66 -9.49 6.66 -1.81
C CYS A 66 -10.65 5.88 -2.42
N MET A 67 -11.87 6.25 -2.04
CA MET A 67 -13.08 5.50 -2.42
C MET A 67 -13.77 6.16 -3.60
N ARG A 68 -13.83 5.46 -4.74
CA ARG A 68 -14.62 5.88 -5.89
C ARG A 68 -16.11 5.84 -5.52
N GLY A 69 -16.83 6.94 -5.75
CA GLY A 69 -18.25 7.05 -5.39
C GLY A 69 -18.51 7.26 -3.90
N GLY A 70 -17.48 7.67 -3.14
CA GLY A 70 -17.65 8.06 -1.75
C GLY A 70 -18.56 9.30 -1.58
N PRO A 71 -19.00 9.57 -0.35
CA PRO A 71 -19.84 10.72 -0.05
C PRO A 71 -19.13 12.04 -0.34
N SER A 72 -19.90 13.09 -0.64
CA SER A 72 -19.36 14.41 -0.94
C SER A 72 -18.61 15.00 0.26
N HIS A 73 -17.49 15.67 0.03
CA HIS A 73 -16.73 16.31 1.12
C HIS A 73 -17.55 17.39 1.84
N VAL A 74 -18.40 18.13 1.11
CA VAL A 74 -19.30 19.15 1.69
C VAL A 74 -20.45 18.58 2.51
N ASP A 75 -20.69 17.27 2.40
CA ASP A 75 -21.72 16.55 3.16
C ASP A 75 -21.15 15.78 4.36
N THR A 76 -19.83 15.84 4.56
CA THR A 76 -19.12 14.95 5.50
C THR A 76 -18.31 15.72 6.54
N PHE A 77 -17.25 16.42 6.12
CA PHE A 77 -16.31 17.11 7.03
C PHE A 77 -16.06 18.58 6.65
N ASP A 78 -16.54 19.04 5.49
CA ASP A 78 -16.29 20.39 5.00
C ASP A 78 -17.55 21.27 5.08
N HIS A 79 -17.89 21.71 6.30
CA HIS A 79 -19.05 22.56 6.55
C HIS A 79 -18.95 23.90 5.81
N LYS A 80 -19.88 24.16 4.87
CA LYS A 80 -19.94 25.38 4.06
C LYS A 80 -21.23 26.17 4.30
N PRO A 81 -21.32 27.01 5.37
CA PRO A 81 -22.52 27.77 5.68
C PRO A 81 -22.91 28.77 4.58
N SER A 82 -21.97 29.18 3.73
CA SER A 82 -22.26 30.00 2.55
C SER A 82 -23.18 29.32 1.54
N LEU A 83 -23.20 27.97 1.46
CA LEU A 83 -24.09 27.25 0.55
C LEU A 83 -25.56 27.39 0.96
N VAL A 84 -25.84 27.49 2.26
CA VAL A 84 -27.20 27.74 2.78
C VAL A 84 -27.64 29.16 2.38
N ARG A 85 -26.77 30.15 2.57
CA ARG A 85 -27.07 31.55 2.20
C ARG A 85 -27.31 31.72 0.70
N ASP A 86 -26.59 30.95 -0.11
CA ASP A 86 -26.54 31.11 -1.56
C ASP A 86 -27.32 30.01 -2.31
N GLU A 87 -28.18 29.27 -1.61
CA GLU A 87 -29.03 28.22 -2.18
C GLU A 87 -29.83 28.72 -3.41
N GLY A 88 -29.91 27.90 -4.45
CA GLY A 88 -30.61 28.21 -5.69
C GLY A 88 -29.90 29.22 -6.60
N LYS A 89 -28.84 29.90 -6.13
CA LYS A 89 -28.07 30.83 -6.98
C LYS A 89 -27.25 30.05 -8.00
N GLN A 90 -27.16 30.59 -9.21
CA GLN A 90 -26.33 30.02 -10.27
C GLN A 90 -24.87 30.44 -10.16
N LEU A 91 -23.97 29.49 -10.44
CA LEU A 91 -22.53 29.78 -10.50
C LEU A 91 -22.16 30.46 -11.82
N PRO A 92 -21.41 31.60 -11.80
CA PRO A 92 -21.04 32.32 -13.02
C PRO A 92 -20.28 31.47 -14.05
N LYS A 93 -19.46 30.52 -13.57
CA LYS A 93 -18.66 29.59 -14.40
C LYS A 93 -19.42 28.34 -14.85
N PHE A 94 -20.51 27.97 -14.17
CA PHE A 94 -21.26 26.74 -14.42
C PHE A 94 -22.74 27.07 -14.60
N ARG A 95 -23.04 27.76 -15.71
CA ARG A 95 -24.42 28.09 -16.11
C ARG A 95 -25.24 26.80 -16.16
N ASN A 96 -26.45 26.82 -15.59
CA ASN A 96 -27.35 25.67 -15.39
C ASN A 96 -27.02 24.74 -14.22
N ARG A 97 -26.19 25.17 -13.25
CA ARG A 97 -26.08 24.49 -11.95
C ARG A 97 -26.37 25.47 -10.84
N GLU A 98 -27.25 25.05 -9.94
CA GLU A 98 -27.63 25.79 -8.74
C GLU A 98 -26.81 25.30 -7.55
N LEU A 99 -26.51 26.23 -6.64
CA LEU A 99 -25.90 25.88 -5.37
C LEU A 99 -26.94 25.17 -4.49
N MET A 100 -26.55 24.04 -3.93
CA MET A 100 -27.37 23.26 -3.00
C MET A 100 -26.59 23.14 -1.69
N PRO A 101 -27.20 23.47 -0.54
CA PRO A 101 -26.61 23.19 0.76
C PRO A 101 -26.51 21.68 0.98
N SER A 102 -25.68 21.28 1.95
CA SER A 102 -25.72 19.90 2.41
C SER A 102 -27.11 19.60 2.99
N PRO A 103 -27.73 18.46 2.66
CA PRO A 103 -29.00 18.06 3.26
C PRO A 103 -28.85 17.60 4.72
N TRP A 104 -27.61 17.45 5.21
CA TRP A 104 -27.30 16.90 6.52
C TRP A 104 -26.88 17.97 7.52
N GLU A 105 -27.22 17.75 8.78
CA GLU A 105 -26.84 18.63 9.86
C GLU A 105 -25.36 18.46 10.24
N PHE A 106 -24.72 19.58 10.59
CA PHE A 106 -23.34 19.62 11.06
C PHE A 106 -23.29 20.10 12.50
N ASN A 107 -22.56 19.36 13.34
CA ASN A 107 -22.35 19.73 14.73
C ASN A 107 -20.86 19.84 15.03
N ALA A 108 -20.51 20.71 15.99
CA ALA A 108 -19.14 20.83 16.47
C ALA A 108 -18.84 19.67 17.43
N HIS A 109 -17.74 18.95 17.19
CA HIS A 109 -17.30 17.83 18.01
C HIS A 109 -15.87 17.99 18.52
N GLY A 110 -15.60 17.37 19.67
CA GLY A 110 -14.31 17.48 20.35
C GLY A 110 -14.03 18.86 20.95
N GLN A 111 -12.90 18.99 21.61
CA GLN A 111 -12.37 20.26 22.10
C GLN A 111 -11.97 21.20 20.95
N GLY A 112 -11.54 20.63 19.82
CA GLY A 112 -11.20 21.40 18.63
C GLY A 112 -12.41 22.00 17.89
N GLY A 113 -13.63 21.57 18.22
CA GLY A 113 -14.85 22.05 17.57
C GLY A 113 -14.94 21.67 16.08
N LEU A 114 -14.42 20.49 15.71
CA LEU A 114 -14.43 20.02 14.33
C LEU A 114 -15.89 19.82 13.89
N MET A 115 -16.30 20.47 12.80
CA MET A 115 -17.64 20.33 12.26
C MET A 115 -17.76 19.01 11.49
N ILE A 116 -18.58 18.09 11.99
CA ILE A 116 -18.79 16.77 11.37
C ILE A 116 -20.28 16.58 11.13
N SER A 117 -20.61 16.05 9.95
CA SER A 117 -21.98 15.72 9.57
C SER A 117 -22.56 14.60 10.43
N GLU A 118 -23.88 14.67 10.68
CA GLU A 118 -24.64 13.64 11.38
C GLU A 118 -24.54 12.24 10.74
N LEU A 119 -24.05 12.14 9.50
CA LEU A 119 -23.75 10.88 8.82
C LEU A 119 -22.71 10.02 9.55
N PHE A 120 -21.84 10.61 10.38
CA PHE A 120 -20.77 9.86 11.08
C PHE A 120 -20.82 10.01 12.59
N PRO A 121 -21.91 9.58 13.25
CA PRO A 121 -22.10 9.79 14.68
C PRO A 121 -21.01 9.10 15.52
N HIS A 122 -20.52 7.95 15.07
CA HIS A 122 -19.45 7.21 15.77
C HIS A 122 -18.07 7.81 15.51
N LEU A 123 -17.79 8.25 14.29
CA LEU A 123 -16.49 8.88 13.98
C LEU A 123 -16.34 10.20 14.70
N ALA A 124 -17.44 10.94 14.85
CA ALA A 124 -17.46 12.22 15.53
C ALA A 124 -17.04 12.13 17.01
N THR A 125 -17.19 10.96 17.65
CA THR A 125 -16.69 10.73 19.02
C THR A 125 -15.16 10.79 19.12
N HIS A 126 -14.46 10.66 18.01
CA HIS A 126 -13.00 10.71 17.90
C HIS A 126 -12.49 12.04 17.33
N ALA A 127 -13.30 13.10 17.31
CA ALA A 127 -12.96 14.37 16.65
C ALA A 127 -11.59 14.95 17.06
N ASP A 128 -11.18 14.80 18.33
CA ASP A 128 -9.89 15.31 18.83
C ASP A 128 -8.68 14.46 18.39
N ASP A 129 -8.91 13.24 17.91
CA ASP A 129 -7.88 12.36 17.31
C ASP A 129 -7.80 12.53 15.78
N LEU A 130 -8.69 13.33 15.19
CA LEU A 130 -8.75 13.57 13.75
C LEU A 130 -8.05 14.87 13.39
N CYS A 131 -7.36 14.85 12.25
CA CYS A 131 -6.83 16.04 11.61
C CYS A 131 -7.50 16.19 10.25
N LEU A 132 -8.24 17.28 10.06
CA LEU A 132 -8.86 17.60 8.79
C LEU A 132 -7.95 18.53 7.97
N LEU A 133 -7.61 18.10 6.75
CA LEU A 133 -6.82 18.89 5.81
C LEU A 133 -7.68 19.34 4.62
N ASN A 134 -8.17 20.57 4.67
CA ASN A 134 -8.89 21.22 3.57
C ASN A 134 -7.92 21.95 2.61
N GLY A 135 -6.90 21.23 2.14
CA GLY A 135 -5.84 21.79 1.29
C GLY A 135 -5.72 21.18 -0.10
N MET A 136 -6.55 20.19 -0.41
CA MET A 136 -6.45 19.44 -1.67
C MET A 136 -7.13 20.21 -2.80
N HIS A 137 -6.46 20.33 -3.94
CA HIS A 137 -6.98 20.99 -5.13
C HIS A 137 -6.62 20.20 -6.39
N ALA A 138 -7.59 20.04 -7.30
CA ALA A 138 -7.38 19.46 -8.62
C ALA A 138 -7.45 20.55 -9.69
N SER A 139 -6.65 20.40 -10.74
CA SER A 139 -6.56 21.43 -11.80
C SER A 139 -7.74 21.39 -12.77
N VAL A 140 -8.55 20.35 -12.72
CA VAL A 140 -9.67 20.10 -13.62
C VAL A 140 -10.91 19.69 -12.83
N PRO A 141 -12.13 20.04 -13.27
CA PRO A 141 -13.36 19.69 -12.56
C PRO A 141 -13.82 18.24 -12.81
N ALA A 142 -13.16 17.52 -13.72
CA ALA A 142 -13.56 16.17 -14.09
C ALA A 142 -13.09 15.14 -13.06
N HIS A 143 -14.04 14.34 -12.57
CA HIS A 143 -13.77 13.32 -11.55
C HIS A 143 -12.69 12.30 -11.98
N PRO A 144 -12.72 11.68 -13.18
CA PRO A 144 -11.73 10.68 -13.56
C PRO A 144 -10.30 11.24 -13.64
N GLN A 145 -10.16 12.44 -14.20
CA GLN A 145 -8.87 13.12 -14.35
C GLN A 145 -8.30 13.55 -12.99
N SER A 146 -9.14 14.09 -12.10
CA SER A 146 -8.73 14.46 -10.74
C SER A 146 -8.31 13.26 -9.92
N PHE A 147 -9.00 12.12 -10.09
CA PHE A 147 -8.64 10.86 -9.44
C PHE A 147 -7.26 10.38 -9.88
N LEU A 148 -6.97 10.42 -11.19
CA LEU A 148 -5.64 10.12 -11.70
C LEU A 148 -4.59 11.09 -11.15
N GLN A 149 -4.88 12.40 -11.14
CA GLN A 149 -3.99 13.43 -10.62
C GLN A 149 -3.65 13.22 -9.13
N LEU A 150 -4.60 12.76 -8.31
CA LEU A 150 -4.34 12.43 -6.90
C LEU A 150 -3.29 11.33 -6.76
N HIS A 151 -3.37 10.31 -7.62
CA HIS A 151 -2.47 9.16 -7.54
C HIS A 151 -1.12 9.39 -8.21
N THR A 152 -1.03 10.19 -9.27
CA THR A 152 0.18 10.30 -10.11
C THR A 152 0.77 11.71 -10.17
N GLY A 153 0.07 12.70 -9.61
CA GLY A 153 0.40 14.13 -9.73
C GLY A 153 0.05 14.75 -11.08
N SER A 154 -0.41 13.97 -12.08
CA SER A 154 -0.73 14.45 -13.43
C SER A 154 -1.89 13.69 -14.04
N PHE A 155 -2.89 14.39 -14.54
CA PHE A 155 -3.96 13.76 -15.32
C PHE A 155 -3.61 13.61 -16.81
N GLN A 156 -2.60 14.35 -17.30
CA GLN A 156 -2.32 14.49 -18.74
C GLN A 156 -1.25 13.51 -19.24
N PHE A 157 -0.26 13.24 -18.38
CA PHE A 157 0.90 12.42 -18.74
C PHE A 157 0.93 11.17 -17.88
N VAL A 158 1.35 10.06 -18.48
CA VAL A 158 1.64 8.83 -17.73
C VAL A 158 2.78 9.13 -16.76
N ARG A 159 2.51 8.93 -15.48
CA ARG A 159 3.43 9.17 -14.37
C ARG A 159 3.30 8.02 -13.37
N PRO A 160 4.39 7.61 -12.70
CA PRO A 160 4.31 6.58 -11.68
C PRO A 160 3.32 6.98 -10.57
N SER A 161 2.55 6.01 -10.10
CA SER A 161 1.64 6.21 -8.98
C SER A 161 2.39 6.53 -7.68
N MET A 162 1.68 7.10 -6.70
CA MET A 162 2.17 7.34 -5.35
C MET A 162 2.70 6.04 -4.72
N GLY A 163 2.03 4.89 -4.96
CA GLY A 163 2.51 3.60 -4.48
C GLY A 163 3.84 3.18 -5.11
N SER A 164 4.00 3.41 -6.42
CA SER A 164 5.26 3.15 -7.13
C SER A 164 6.41 4.03 -6.59
N TRP A 165 6.13 5.30 -6.30
CA TRP A 165 7.12 6.21 -5.68
C TRP A 165 7.49 5.79 -4.26
N VAL A 166 6.52 5.38 -3.45
CA VAL A 166 6.77 4.86 -2.10
C VAL A 166 7.64 3.61 -2.15
N LEU A 167 7.31 2.64 -3.02
CA LEU A 167 8.10 1.43 -3.21
C LEU A 167 9.51 1.74 -3.72
N TYR A 168 9.65 2.66 -4.67
CA TYR A 168 10.95 3.08 -5.18
C TYR A 168 11.81 3.73 -4.08
N GLY A 169 11.21 4.62 -3.28
CA GLY A 169 11.91 5.40 -2.26
C GLY A 169 12.26 4.61 -1.00
N LEU A 170 11.39 3.69 -0.57
CA LEU A 170 11.55 2.94 0.68
C LEU A 170 11.93 1.48 0.48
N GLY A 171 11.78 0.93 -0.72
CA GLY A 171 11.92 -0.51 -0.96
C GLY A 171 10.77 -1.32 -0.38
N SER A 172 10.97 -2.63 -0.30
CA SER A 172 10.02 -3.60 0.26
C SER A 172 10.72 -4.47 1.31
N GLU A 173 10.14 -4.53 2.51
CA GLU A 173 10.55 -5.52 3.52
C GLU A 173 10.12 -6.94 3.14
N ASN A 174 9.16 -7.07 2.21
CA ASN A 174 8.68 -8.34 1.71
C ASN A 174 9.49 -8.78 0.48
N GLN A 175 10.12 -9.95 0.58
CA GLN A 175 10.89 -10.60 -0.50
C GLN A 175 10.10 -11.68 -1.24
N ASN A 176 8.91 -12.05 -0.73
CA ASN A 176 8.10 -13.15 -1.25
C ASN A 176 6.91 -12.67 -2.10
N LEU A 177 6.54 -11.39 -2.00
CA LEU A 177 5.46 -10.77 -2.78
C LEU A 177 5.93 -9.46 -3.42
N PRO A 178 5.29 -9.03 -4.53
CA PRO A 178 5.53 -7.71 -5.09
C PRO A 178 5.27 -6.62 -4.04
N GLY A 179 6.19 -5.65 -3.95
CA GLY A 179 6.07 -4.54 -2.98
C GLY A 179 4.94 -3.54 -3.29
N PHE A 180 4.36 -3.60 -4.50
CA PHE A 180 3.20 -2.82 -4.90
C PHE A 180 2.32 -3.68 -5.82
N ILE A 181 1.02 -3.67 -5.55
CA ILE A 181 0.03 -4.44 -6.29
C ILE A 181 -1.13 -3.50 -6.62
N SER A 182 -1.54 -3.49 -7.89
CA SER A 182 -2.78 -2.88 -8.36
C SER A 182 -3.69 -3.99 -8.89
N LEU A 183 -4.92 -4.04 -8.41
CA LEU A 183 -5.87 -5.10 -8.77
C LEU A 183 -6.96 -4.53 -9.67
N CYS A 184 -7.03 -5.04 -10.91
CA CYS A 184 -8.03 -4.68 -11.92
C CYS A 184 -8.37 -3.18 -11.97
N PRO A 185 -7.36 -2.29 -12.14
CA PRO A 185 -7.63 -0.88 -12.24
C PRO A 185 -8.46 -0.55 -13.50
N PRO A 186 -9.46 0.33 -13.43
CA PRO A 186 -10.18 0.76 -14.62
C PRO A 186 -9.33 1.69 -15.48
N ASP A 187 -9.38 1.52 -16.79
CA ASP A 187 -8.53 2.22 -17.78
C ASP A 187 -8.54 3.75 -17.65
N ASN A 188 -9.64 4.33 -17.17
CA ASN A 188 -9.87 5.78 -17.13
C ASN A 188 -9.68 6.43 -15.75
N VAL A 189 -9.36 5.66 -14.70
CA VAL A 189 -9.13 6.21 -13.34
C VAL A 189 -7.79 5.76 -12.76
N GLY A 190 -6.90 5.28 -13.62
CA GLY A 190 -5.53 4.94 -13.27
C GLY A 190 -5.37 3.48 -12.88
N GLY A 191 -4.29 2.91 -13.41
CA GLY A 191 -3.84 1.55 -13.18
C GLY A 191 -2.37 1.45 -13.51
N ALA A 192 -1.55 1.68 -12.50
CA ALA A 192 -0.08 1.60 -12.51
C ALA A 192 0.63 2.34 -13.67
#